data_AF-A0A926QRC4-F1
#
_entry.id   AF-A0A926QRC4-F1
#
_cell.length_a   1.000
_cell.length_b   1.000
_cell.length_c   1.000
_cell.angle_alpha   90.00
_cell.angle_beta   90.00
_cell.angle_gamma   90.00
#
_symmetry.space_group_name_H-M   'P 1'
#
loop_
_entity.id
_entity.type
_entity.pdbx_description
1 polymer ?
#
loop_
_entity_poly.entity_id
_entity_poly.type
_entity_poly.pdbx_seq_one_letter_code
_entity_poly.pdbx_strand_id
1 'polypeptide(L)'
;MTAGLLGAGLGQEWLGSYGRSVQDAPLLNALAENLLRPVPEPLTPPSPDEAGQARSRFLDELDAAGIGTGLLLPDRREARVVSRGTLMAGNWSAYRTRLTTVDGQNLFLIRGVRRVETGDDVHDVPGAEAPADIENRSPVQPRLQGAYLPVTDIGRVNEALTALGMTTSRRGKDWVSYENLVIRQWYRKERATDVPGAQLRVAIPDVLAAWKRLRGMGFDGAVQRDGGAFWLQIDPYLIVSVNNAEPPAG
;
A
#
# COMPACT_ATOMS: atom_id res chain seq x y z
N MET A 1 -13.96 -5.99 -5.74
CA MET A 1 -15.14 -6.41 -6.53
C MET A 1 -15.21 -5.74 -7.90
N THR A 2 -14.88 -4.46 -8.03
CA THR A 2 -15.01 -3.69 -9.29
C THR A 2 -14.21 -4.25 -10.46
N ALA A 3 -12.97 -4.71 -10.22
CA ALA A 3 -12.10 -5.31 -11.24
C ALA A 3 -12.67 -6.60 -11.85
N GLY A 4 -13.34 -7.45 -11.05
CA GLY A 4 -13.95 -8.68 -11.55
C GLY A 4 -15.16 -8.41 -12.44
N LEU A 5 -16.03 -7.47 -12.03
CA LEU A 5 -17.21 -7.09 -12.82
C LEU A 5 -16.83 -6.41 -14.15
N LEU A 6 -15.79 -5.57 -14.15
CA LEU A 6 -15.25 -4.98 -15.37
C LEU A 6 -14.64 -6.03 -16.29
N GLY A 7 -13.93 -7.02 -15.74
CA GLY A 7 -13.44 -8.17 -16.48
C GLY A 7 -14.52 -9.03 -17.11
N ALA A 8 -15.60 -9.30 -16.38
CA ALA A 8 -16.73 -10.07 -16.90
C ALA A 8 -17.47 -9.32 -18.02
N GLY A 9 -17.60 -7.98 -17.92
CA GLY A 9 -18.33 -7.18 -18.90
C GLY A 9 -17.53 -6.83 -20.16
N LEU A 10 -16.21 -6.68 -20.06
CA LEU A 10 -15.36 -6.15 -21.15
C LEU A 10 -14.27 -7.13 -21.64
N GLY A 11 -14.08 -8.29 -21.00
CA GLY A 11 -12.98 -9.21 -21.31
C GLY A 11 -11.60 -8.60 -21.00
N GLN A 12 -10.50 -9.28 -21.32
CA GLN A 12 -9.12 -8.85 -20.93
C GLN A 12 -8.75 -7.41 -21.36
N GLU A 13 -9.49 -6.85 -22.33
CA GLU A 13 -9.40 -5.49 -22.87
C GLU A 13 -9.55 -4.39 -21.79
N TRP A 14 -10.25 -4.66 -20.68
CA TRP A 14 -10.43 -3.63 -19.61
C TRP A 14 -9.12 -3.25 -18.92
N LEU A 15 -8.12 -4.14 -18.94
CA LEU A 15 -6.77 -3.84 -18.46
C LEU A 15 -5.94 -3.08 -19.51
N GLY A 16 -6.46 -2.89 -20.73
CA GLY A 16 -5.79 -2.24 -21.84
C GLY A 16 -4.38 -2.78 -22.07
N SER A 17 -3.43 -1.88 -22.33
CA SER A 17 -2.01 -2.24 -22.45
C SER A 17 -1.39 -2.79 -21.15
N TYR A 18 -1.98 -2.52 -19.99
CA TYR A 18 -1.48 -2.98 -18.69
C TYR A 18 -1.75 -4.46 -18.44
N GLY A 19 -2.73 -5.07 -19.11
CA GLY A 19 -3.06 -6.49 -18.97
C GLY A 19 -1.91 -7.43 -19.28
N ARG A 20 -0.88 -6.99 -20.02
CA ARG A 20 0.34 -7.78 -20.29
C ARG A 20 1.45 -7.60 -19.26
N SER A 21 1.35 -6.56 -18.41
CA SER A 21 2.40 -6.16 -17.46
C SER A 21 1.98 -6.26 -16.00
N VAL A 22 0.68 -6.36 -15.72
CA VAL A 22 0.17 -6.54 -14.38
C VAL A 22 0.53 -7.96 -13.92
N GLN A 23 1.20 -8.05 -12.78
CA GLN A 23 1.63 -9.31 -12.18
C GLN A 23 0.47 -10.31 -12.03
N ASP A 24 -0.73 -9.79 -11.77
CA ASP A 24 -1.93 -10.58 -11.48
C ASP A 24 -2.81 -10.79 -12.72
N ALA A 25 -2.33 -10.47 -13.93
CA ALA A 25 -3.12 -10.61 -15.15
C ALA A 25 -3.72 -12.02 -15.35
N PRO A 26 -2.98 -13.13 -15.13
CA PRO A 26 -3.57 -14.47 -15.22
C PRO A 26 -4.75 -14.67 -14.24
N LEU A 27 -4.63 -14.18 -13.00
CA LEU A 27 -5.67 -14.26 -11.99
C LEU A 27 -6.90 -13.41 -12.38
N LEU A 28 -6.69 -12.18 -12.81
CA LEU A 28 -7.77 -11.27 -13.21
C LEU A 28 -8.55 -11.83 -14.41
N ASN A 29 -7.84 -12.46 -15.35
CA ASN A 29 -8.46 -13.13 -16.49
C ASN A 29 -9.29 -14.34 -16.05
N ALA A 30 -8.74 -15.19 -15.18
CA ALA A 30 -9.47 -16.34 -14.64
C ALA A 30 -10.72 -15.91 -13.84
N LEU A 31 -10.63 -14.83 -13.04
CA LEU A 31 -11.78 -14.28 -12.32
C LEU A 31 -12.85 -13.73 -13.27
N ALA A 32 -12.45 -13.01 -14.32
CA ALA A 32 -13.35 -12.51 -15.35
C ALA A 32 -14.09 -13.65 -16.06
N GLU A 33 -13.37 -14.70 -16.48
CA GLU A 33 -13.95 -15.88 -17.10
C GLU A 33 -14.88 -16.65 -16.16
N ASN A 34 -14.50 -16.80 -14.89
CA ASN A 34 -15.32 -17.49 -13.90
C ASN A 34 -16.61 -16.74 -13.58
N LEU A 35 -16.62 -15.40 -13.66
CA LEU A 35 -17.83 -14.59 -13.49
C LEU A 35 -18.82 -14.72 -14.66
N LEU A 36 -18.37 -15.17 -15.83
CA LEU A 36 -19.24 -15.48 -16.96
C LEU A 36 -19.92 -16.86 -16.82
N ARG A 37 -19.42 -17.72 -15.92
CA ARG A 37 -20.00 -19.05 -15.70
C ARG A 37 -21.23 -18.92 -14.79
N PRO A 38 -22.32 -19.66 -15.06
CA PRO A 38 -23.44 -19.75 -14.14
C PRO A 38 -22.92 -20.22 -12.78
N VAL A 39 -23.15 -19.44 -11.72
CA VAL A 39 -22.78 -19.85 -10.36
C VAL A 39 -23.76 -20.94 -9.92
N PRO A 40 -23.31 -22.18 -9.68
CA PRO A 40 -24.18 -23.19 -9.12
C PRO A 40 -24.37 -22.87 -7.64
N GLU A 41 -25.61 -22.51 -7.30
CA GLU A 41 -26.13 -22.18 -5.97
C GLU A 41 -25.42 -21.01 -5.22
N PRO A 42 -26.17 -20.20 -4.45
CA PRO A 42 -25.57 -19.20 -3.59
C PRO A 42 -24.68 -19.88 -2.55
N LEU A 43 -23.37 -19.62 -2.59
CA LEU A 43 -22.46 -20.06 -1.54
C LEU A 43 -22.79 -19.29 -0.26
N THR A 44 -23.20 -20.01 0.78
CA THR A 44 -23.37 -19.44 2.11
C THR A 44 -21.99 -19.02 2.64
N PRO A 45 -21.79 -17.76 3.05
CA PRO A 45 -20.54 -17.35 3.66
C PRO A 45 -20.29 -18.16 4.95
N PRO A 46 -19.03 -18.54 5.24
CA PRO A 46 -18.72 -19.31 6.44
C PRO A 46 -19.06 -18.48 7.70
N SER A 47 -19.42 -19.17 8.77
CA SER A 47 -19.54 -18.53 10.09
C SER A 47 -18.19 -17.96 10.55
N PRO A 48 -18.19 -16.98 11.48
CA PRO A 48 -16.96 -16.42 12.04
C PRO A 48 -16.03 -17.49 12.63
N ASP A 49 -16.61 -18.52 13.25
CA ASP A 49 -15.84 -19.61 13.87
C ASP A 49 -15.20 -20.51 12.82
N GLU A 50 -15.92 -20.86 11.75
CA GLU A 50 -15.36 -21.61 10.62
C GLU A 50 -14.24 -20.84 9.92
N ALA A 51 -14.43 -19.53 9.71
CA ALA A 51 -13.41 -18.66 9.14
C ALA A 51 -12.16 -18.56 10.04
N GLY A 52 -12.37 -18.48 11.36
CA GLY A 52 -11.30 -18.50 12.36
C GLY A 52 -10.51 -19.79 12.33
N GLN A 53 -11.19 -20.94 12.33
CA GLN A 53 -10.54 -22.25 12.24
C GLN A 53 -9.79 -22.45 10.94
N ALA A 54 -10.38 -22.09 9.80
CA ALA A 54 -9.72 -22.20 8.50
C ALA A 54 -8.45 -21.34 8.44
N ARG A 55 -8.50 -20.13 9.01
CA ARG A 55 -7.32 -19.26 9.13
C ARG A 55 -6.24 -19.88 10.00
N SER A 56 -6.59 -20.40 11.18
CA SER A 56 -5.60 -21.02 12.08
C SER A 56 -4.93 -22.22 11.42
N ARG A 57 -5.71 -23.14 10.83
CA ARG A 57 -5.17 -24.31 10.11
C ARG A 57 -4.21 -23.89 9.00
N PHE A 58 -4.60 -22.91 8.20
CA PHE A 58 -3.73 -22.39 7.15
C PHE A 58 -2.42 -21.81 7.69
N LEU A 59 -2.47 -21.09 8.82
CA LEU A 59 -1.26 -20.54 9.43
C LEU A 59 -0.36 -21.65 9.99
N ASP A 60 -0.93 -22.69 10.58
CA ASP A 60 -0.19 -23.85 11.09
C ASP A 60 0.48 -24.63 9.94
N GLU A 61 -0.24 -24.89 8.85
CA GLU A 61 0.30 -25.48 7.62
C GLU A 61 1.40 -24.61 7.03
N LEU A 62 1.19 -23.29 7.00
CA LEU A 62 2.18 -22.34 6.55
C LEU A 62 3.37 -22.30 7.49
N ASP A 63 3.26 -22.53 8.78
CA ASP A 63 4.43 -22.59 9.66
C ASP A 63 5.21 -23.89 9.48
N ALA A 64 4.51 -25.01 9.33
CA ALA A 64 5.10 -26.34 9.11
C ALA A 64 5.73 -26.53 7.71
N ALA A 65 5.26 -25.83 6.68
CA ALA A 65 5.69 -26.09 5.30
C ALA A 65 7.17 -25.75 5.03
N GLY A 66 8.02 -26.73 4.71
CA GLY A 66 9.40 -26.45 4.24
C GLY A 66 9.49 -25.60 2.96
N ILE A 67 10.69 -25.13 2.63
CA ILE A 67 10.98 -24.54 1.31
C ILE A 67 10.78 -25.64 0.25
N GLY A 68 10.10 -25.31 -0.84
CA GLY A 68 9.73 -26.24 -1.91
C GLY A 68 8.40 -26.96 -1.70
N THR A 69 7.83 -26.91 -0.50
CA THR A 69 6.55 -27.56 -0.16
C THR A 69 5.38 -26.83 -0.82
N GLY A 70 4.42 -27.60 -1.33
CA GLY A 70 3.15 -27.12 -1.84
C GLY A 70 2.16 -26.83 -0.70
N LEU A 71 1.34 -25.80 -0.87
CA LEU A 71 0.41 -25.30 0.12
C LEU A 71 -0.84 -24.79 -0.58
N LEU A 72 -2.01 -25.04 0.01
CA LEU A 72 -3.28 -24.58 -0.55
C LEU A 72 -3.64 -23.23 0.06
N LEU A 73 -3.79 -22.21 -0.77
CA LEU A 73 -4.20 -20.88 -0.34
C LEU A 73 -5.69 -20.86 0.07
N PRO A 74 -6.14 -19.88 0.88
CA PRO A 74 -7.54 -19.77 1.28
C PRO A 74 -8.51 -19.56 0.11
N ASP A 75 -8.02 -19.06 -1.03
CA ASP A 75 -8.75 -18.95 -2.29
C ASP A 75 -8.67 -20.24 -3.15
N ARG A 76 -8.21 -21.34 -2.54
CA ARG A 76 -8.02 -22.68 -3.13
C ARG A 76 -6.97 -22.77 -4.23
N ARG A 77 -6.12 -21.75 -4.41
CA ARG A 77 -5.00 -21.84 -5.34
C ARG A 77 -3.84 -22.60 -4.71
N GLU A 78 -3.23 -23.48 -5.48
CA GLU A 78 -1.98 -24.13 -5.08
C GLU A 78 -0.82 -23.12 -5.17
N ALA A 79 0.03 -23.11 -4.15
CA ALA A 79 1.23 -22.31 -4.10
C ALA A 79 2.40 -23.10 -3.52
N ARG A 80 3.61 -22.74 -3.92
CA ARG A 80 4.84 -23.35 -3.42
C ARG A 80 5.62 -22.35 -2.58
N VAL A 81 6.14 -22.79 -1.43
CA VAL A 81 7.05 -21.99 -0.63
C VAL A 81 8.38 -21.84 -1.36
N VAL A 82 8.74 -20.63 -1.78
CA VAL A 82 9.98 -20.36 -2.53
C VAL A 82 11.11 -19.95 -1.61
N SER A 83 10.83 -19.12 -0.62
CA SER A 83 11.86 -18.67 0.33
C SER A 83 11.24 -18.26 1.66
N ARG A 84 11.99 -18.45 2.73
CA ARG A 84 11.70 -17.92 4.06
C ARG A 84 12.87 -17.09 4.55
N GLY A 85 12.58 -16.07 5.34
CA GLY A 85 13.61 -15.30 5.99
C GLY A 85 13.03 -14.25 6.92
N THR A 86 13.93 -13.58 7.63
CA THR A 86 13.58 -12.43 8.46
C THR A 86 13.78 -11.16 7.67
N LEU A 87 12.74 -10.34 7.57
CA LEU A 87 12.80 -8.98 7.07
C LEU A 87 13.19 -8.07 8.23
N MET A 88 14.28 -7.32 8.06
CA MET A 88 14.73 -6.30 9.01
C MET A 88 14.50 -4.90 8.44
N ALA A 89 13.93 -4.00 9.24
CA ALA A 89 13.73 -2.60 8.89
C ALA A 89 14.02 -1.71 10.11
N GLY A 90 15.27 -1.25 10.24
CA GLY A 90 15.75 -0.61 11.46
C GLY A 90 15.63 -1.57 12.66
N ASN A 91 14.98 -1.12 13.73
CA ASN A 91 14.75 -1.92 14.94
C ASN A 91 13.51 -2.81 14.84
N TRP A 92 13.05 -3.17 13.64
CA TRP A 92 11.90 -4.03 13.44
C TRP A 92 12.31 -5.30 12.70
N SER A 93 11.81 -6.44 13.18
CA SER A 93 11.96 -7.75 12.54
C SER A 93 10.58 -8.31 12.21
N ALA A 94 10.46 -8.99 11.07
CA ALA A 94 9.27 -9.73 10.70
C ALA A 94 9.65 -11.01 9.93
N TYR A 95 8.85 -12.06 10.04
CA TYR A 95 9.00 -13.25 9.20
C TYR A 95 8.39 -13.00 7.83
N ARG A 96 9.18 -13.17 6.78
CA ARG A 96 8.73 -13.08 5.40
C ARG A 96 8.78 -14.47 4.77
N THR A 97 7.63 -14.90 4.25
CA THR A 97 7.52 -16.10 3.42
C THR A 97 7.13 -15.68 2.01
N ARG A 98 7.93 -16.08 1.02
CA ARG A 98 7.60 -15.92 -0.40
C ARG A 98 6.94 -17.21 -0.88
N LEU A 99 5.76 -17.08 -1.46
CA LEU A 99 5.08 -18.15 -2.16
C LEU A 99 5.04 -17.82 -3.66
N THR A 100 5.06 -18.86 -4.49
CA THR A 100 4.74 -18.74 -5.91
C THR A 100 3.57 -19.66 -6.21
N THR A 101 2.46 -19.09 -6.67
CA THR A 101 1.26 -19.81 -7.07
C THR A 101 1.46 -20.52 -8.42
N VAL A 102 0.62 -21.49 -8.72
CA VAL A 102 0.63 -22.22 -10.00
C VAL A 102 0.41 -21.31 -11.22
N ASP A 103 -0.28 -20.18 -11.04
CA ASP A 103 -0.50 -19.15 -12.06
C ASP A 103 0.70 -18.17 -12.21
N GLY A 104 1.78 -18.39 -11.46
CA GLY A 104 3.02 -17.60 -11.55
C GLY A 104 3.06 -16.35 -10.67
N GLN A 105 2.00 -16.06 -9.89
CA GLN A 105 1.99 -14.93 -8.96
C GLN A 105 2.99 -15.14 -7.81
N ASN A 106 3.72 -14.08 -7.45
CA ASN A 106 4.56 -14.06 -6.26
C ASN A 106 3.81 -13.41 -5.10
N LEU A 107 3.56 -14.17 -4.04
CA LEU A 107 2.93 -13.69 -2.82
C LEU A 107 3.98 -13.54 -1.72
N PHE A 108 3.90 -12.44 -0.96
CA PHE A 108 4.77 -12.20 0.18
C PHE A 108 3.93 -12.10 1.45
N LEU A 109 4.05 -13.11 2.31
CA LEU A 109 3.38 -13.15 3.61
C LEU A 109 4.34 -12.63 4.67
N ILE A 110 4.01 -11.50 5.27
CA ILE A 110 4.80 -10.86 6.34
C ILE A 110 4.06 -11.04 7.66
N ARG A 111 4.69 -11.69 8.64
CA ARG A 111 4.10 -12.08 9.93
C ARG A 111 5.05 -11.78 11.08
N GLY A 112 4.52 -11.76 12.31
CA GLY A 112 5.33 -11.65 13.53
C GLY A 112 6.16 -10.36 13.61
N VAL A 113 5.61 -9.24 13.14
CA VAL A 113 6.28 -7.94 13.20
C VAL A 113 6.51 -7.56 14.66
N ARG A 114 7.78 -7.46 15.06
CA ARG A 114 8.19 -7.11 16.42
C ARG A 114 9.35 -6.13 16.41
N ARG A 115 9.42 -5.30 17.44
CA ARG A 115 10.57 -4.41 17.67
C ARG A 115 11.70 -5.23 18.28
N VAL A 116 12.88 -5.18 17.68
CA VAL A 116 14.12 -5.70 18.25
C VAL A 116 14.67 -4.58 19.12
N GLU A 117 14.55 -4.74 20.44
CA GLU A 117 15.21 -3.87 21.39
C GLU A 117 16.72 -4.13 21.29
N THR A 118 17.49 -3.10 20.96
CA THR A 118 18.94 -3.19 20.87
C THR A 118 19.48 -3.14 22.29
N GLY A 119 19.65 -4.30 22.90
CA GLY A 119 20.47 -4.51 24.08
C GLY A 119 21.56 -5.50 23.74
N ASP A 120 22.82 -5.11 23.99
CA ASP A 120 23.96 -6.03 24.02
C ASP A 120 23.61 -7.25 24.88
N ASP A 121 23.63 -8.43 24.27
CA ASP A 121 24.44 -9.56 24.74
C ASP A 121 24.18 -10.77 23.84
N VAL A 122 25.17 -11.04 23.00
CA VAL A 122 25.37 -12.34 22.39
C VAL A 122 25.77 -13.29 23.51
N HIS A 123 24.93 -14.27 23.87
CA HIS A 123 25.36 -15.60 24.29
C HIS A 123 24.28 -16.63 23.90
N ASP A 124 24.69 -17.59 23.08
CA ASP A 124 24.00 -18.87 22.85
C ASP A 124 23.72 -19.58 24.18
N VAL A 125 22.58 -20.28 24.30
CA VAL A 125 22.44 -21.72 24.69
C VAL A 125 20.94 -22.12 24.52
N PRO A 126 20.62 -23.36 24.11
CA PRO A 126 19.26 -23.79 23.75
C PRO A 126 18.49 -24.43 24.91
N GLY A 127 17.16 -24.25 24.89
CA GLY A 127 16.16 -25.11 25.54
C GLY A 127 15.85 -24.81 27.01
N ALA A 128 14.63 -24.32 27.28
CA ALA A 128 13.72 -24.86 28.31
C ALA A 128 12.42 -24.04 28.38
N GLU A 129 11.37 -24.76 28.76
CA GLU A 129 9.95 -24.43 28.91
C GLU A 129 9.59 -23.15 29.69
N ALA A 130 8.59 -22.44 29.14
CA ALA A 130 7.45 -21.71 29.73
C ALA A 130 7.54 -21.03 31.13
N PRO A 131 6.84 -19.90 31.34
CA PRO A 131 5.40 -20.00 31.60
C PRO A 131 4.53 -18.96 30.89
N ALA A 132 3.24 -19.28 30.85
CA ALA A 132 2.15 -18.42 30.45
C ALA A 132 2.09 -17.15 31.31
N ASP A 133 2.04 -15.99 30.66
CA ASP A 133 1.26 -14.82 31.06
C ASP A 133 1.50 -13.69 30.06
N ILE A 134 0.55 -13.43 29.15
CA ILE A 134 0.17 -12.07 28.74
C ILE A 134 -1.32 -12.12 28.33
N GLU A 135 -2.20 -12.06 29.32
CA GLU A 135 -3.49 -11.40 29.13
C GLU A 135 -3.27 -9.92 28.75
N ASN A 136 -4.18 -9.37 27.96
CA ASN A 136 -4.22 -8.00 27.43
C ASN A 136 -3.28 -7.68 26.26
N ARG A 137 -3.43 -8.42 25.14
CA ARG A 137 -3.27 -7.77 23.82
C ARG A 137 -4.47 -6.86 23.58
N SER A 138 -4.35 -5.59 23.96
CA SER A 138 -5.21 -4.54 23.42
C SER A 138 -5.27 -4.71 21.89
N PRO A 139 -6.45 -4.60 21.26
CA PRO A 139 -6.56 -4.77 19.82
C PRO A 139 -5.57 -3.81 19.15
N VAL A 140 -4.57 -4.38 18.45
CA VAL A 140 -3.58 -3.60 17.70
C VAL A 140 -4.36 -2.86 16.64
N GLN A 141 -4.67 -1.58 16.91
CA GLN A 141 -5.39 -0.76 15.97
C GLN A 141 -4.53 -0.65 14.70
N PRO A 142 -5.08 -0.98 13.52
CA PRO A 142 -4.35 -0.82 12.28
C PRO A 142 -3.96 0.65 12.14
N ARG A 143 -2.65 0.92 12.11
CA ARG A 143 -2.11 2.26 11.91
C ARG A 143 -1.71 2.42 10.45
N LEU A 144 -2.32 3.39 9.78
CA LEU A 144 -1.93 3.80 8.44
C LEU A 144 -0.45 4.22 8.45
N GLN A 145 0.41 3.44 7.80
CA GLN A 145 1.84 3.74 7.71
C GLN A 145 2.15 4.77 6.61
N GLY A 146 1.25 4.90 5.64
CA GLY A 146 1.32 5.97 4.66
C GLY A 146 0.77 5.64 3.29
N ALA A 147 0.92 6.59 2.37
CA ALA A 147 0.60 6.44 0.95
C ALA A 147 1.82 6.81 0.10
N TYR A 148 2.07 6.03 -0.96
CA TYR A 148 3.10 6.32 -1.96
C TYR A 148 2.49 7.10 -3.13
N LEU A 149 3.00 8.31 -3.36
CA LEU A 149 2.60 9.14 -4.49
C LEU A 149 3.71 9.16 -5.55
N PRO A 150 3.48 8.58 -6.74
CA PRO A 150 4.43 8.68 -7.83
C PRO A 150 4.42 10.10 -8.42
N VAL A 151 5.61 10.67 -8.63
CA VAL A 151 5.79 11.98 -9.27
C VAL A 151 6.91 11.94 -10.30
N THR A 152 6.88 12.86 -11.27
CA THR A 152 7.87 12.93 -12.35
C THR A 152 9.16 13.61 -11.85
N ASP A 153 9.01 14.70 -11.09
CA ASP A 153 10.13 15.47 -10.54
C ASP A 153 9.94 15.69 -9.03
N ILE A 154 10.69 14.93 -8.23
CA ILE A 154 10.62 15.02 -6.78
C ILE A 154 11.20 16.31 -6.22
N GLY A 155 12.17 16.92 -6.90
CA GLY A 155 12.75 18.20 -6.49
C GLY A 155 11.70 19.30 -6.59
N ARG A 156 11.07 19.39 -7.75
CA ARG A 156 10.02 20.38 -8.03
C ARG A 156 8.80 20.21 -7.12
N VAL A 157 8.35 18.96 -6.90
CA VAL A 157 7.25 18.67 -5.97
C VAL A 157 7.64 19.04 -4.53
N ASN A 158 8.86 18.72 -4.11
CA ASN A 158 9.34 19.06 -2.78
C ASN A 158 9.38 20.58 -2.54
N GLU A 159 9.82 21.36 -3.52
CA GLU A 159 9.81 22.82 -3.46
C GLU A 159 8.40 23.37 -3.31
N ALA A 160 7.43 22.84 -4.08
CA ALA A 160 6.04 23.26 -4.00
C ALA A 160 5.42 22.97 -2.61
N LEU A 161 5.61 21.77 -2.07
CA LEU A 161 5.08 21.40 -0.75
C LEU A 161 5.77 22.15 0.38
N THR A 162 7.07 22.42 0.26
CA THR A 162 7.80 23.27 1.22
C THR A 162 7.29 24.71 1.17
N ALA A 163 6.97 25.23 -0.02
CA ALA A 163 6.37 26.57 -0.16
C ALA A 163 4.98 26.68 0.49
N LEU A 164 4.26 25.55 0.61
CA LEU A 164 3.02 25.39 1.39
C LEU A 164 3.25 25.22 2.90
N GLY A 165 4.50 25.21 3.36
CA GLY A 165 4.85 25.07 4.77
C GLY A 165 4.97 23.62 5.27
N MET A 166 4.92 22.63 4.37
CA MET A 166 5.16 21.23 4.76
C MET A 166 6.65 20.98 5.01
N THR A 167 6.98 20.30 6.10
CA THR A 167 8.36 19.95 6.45
C THR A 167 8.64 18.49 6.12
N THR A 168 9.80 18.23 5.51
CA THR A 168 10.22 16.86 5.21
C THR A 168 10.75 16.18 6.47
N SER A 169 10.22 15.01 6.81
CA SER A 169 10.69 14.24 7.96
C SER A 169 11.90 13.37 7.60
N ARG A 170 11.94 12.82 6.38
CA ARG A 170 12.99 11.92 5.88
C ARG A 170 13.14 12.06 4.37
N ARG A 171 14.35 11.85 3.84
CA ARG A 171 14.65 11.93 2.41
C ARG A 171 15.59 10.81 1.98
N GLY A 172 15.29 10.21 0.83
CA GLY A 172 16.16 9.28 0.11
C GLY A 172 16.55 9.82 -1.26
N LYS A 173 17.21 8.97 -2.06
CA LYS A 173 17.68 9.34 -3.41
C LYS A 173 16.52 9.62 -4.37
N ASP A 174 15.46 8.83 -4.30
CA ASP A 174 14.30 8.84 -5.19
C ASP A 174 12.99 9.07 -4.44
N TRP A 175 13.01 9.42 -3.15
CA TRP A 175 11.81 9.61 -2.34
C TRP A 175 11.99 10.67 -1.24
N VAL A 176 10.87 11.25 -0.79
CA VAL A 176 10.78 12.21 0.31
C VAL A 176 9.53 11.90 1.13
N SER A 177 9.61 12.07 2.45
CA SER A 177 8.51 11.80 3.37
C SER A 177 8.08 13.07 4.11
N TYR A 178 6.77 13.24 4.22
CA TYR A 178 6.09 14.23 5.04
C TYR A 178 5.20 13.46 6.03
N GLU A 179 5.73 13.15 7.21
CA GLU A 179 5.08 12.25 8.18
C GLU A 179 4.68 10.90 7.56
N ASN A 180 3.38 10.62 7.44
CA ASN A 180 2.85 9.40 6.83
C ASN A 180 2.68 9.51 5.31
N LEU A 181 2.97 10.65 4.68
CA LEU A 181 2.97 10.76 3.23
C LEU A 181 4.37 10.47 2.67
N VAL A 182 4.48 9.59 1.67
CA VAL A 182 5.75 9.34 0.97
C VAL A 182 5.57 9.65 -0.51
N ILE A 183 6.37 10.59 -1.02
CA ILE A 183 6.43 10.92 -2.43
C ILE A 183 7.65 10.24 -3.02
N ARG A 184 7.48 9.59 -4.17
CA ARG A 184 8.55 8.86 -4.84
C ARG A 184 8.63 9.26 -6.31
N GLN A 185 9.84 9.50 -6.79
CA GLN A 185 10.09 9.78 -8.19
C GLN A 185 9.91 8.52 -9.03
N TRP A 186 9.09 8.63 -10.07
CA TRP A 186 8.88 7.57 -11.05
C TRP A 186 9.67 7.88 -12.33
N TYR A 187 10.65 7.04 -12.66
CA TYR A 187 11.63 7.31 -13.74
C TYR A 187 11.16 7.02 -15.17
N ARG A 188 9.87 6.78 -15.40
CA ARG A 188 9.35 6.46 -16.75
C ARG A 188 9.00 7.75 -17.50
N LYS A 189 9.63 7.96 -18.66
CA LYS A 189 9.51 9.16 -19.51
C LYS A 189 8.18 9.31 -20.26
N GLU A 190 7.36 8.25 -20.32
CA GLU A 190 6.10 8.28 -21.06
C GLU A 190 4.96 8.76 -20.18
N ARG A 191 4.40 9.92 -20.56
CA ARG A 191 3.17 10.48 -20.03
C ARG A 191 2.03 9.55 -20.42
N ALA A 192 1.60 8.67 -19.52
CA ALA A 192 0.37 7.95 -19.74
C ALA A 192 -0.78 8.95 -19.57
N THR A 193 -1.42 9.33 -20.67
CA THR A 193 -2.49 10.34 -20.74
C THR A 193 -3.73 9.99 -19.93
N ASP A 194 -3.83 8.74 -19.43
CA ASP A 194 -4.98 8.19 -18.73
C ASP A 194 -4.72 7.76 -17.27
N VAL A 195 -3.60 8.15 -16.66
CA VAL A 195 -3.38 7.85 -15.22
C VAL A 195 -4.20 8.84 -14.38
N PRO A 196 -5.11 8.39 -13.51
CA PRO A 196 -5.81 9.30 -12.61
C PRO A 196 -4.79 9.98 -11.69
N GLY A 197 -4.67 11.30 -11.80
CA GLY A 197 -3.81 12.09 -10.93
C GLY A 197 -4.25 11.94 -9.48
N ALA A 198 -3.29 11.80 -8.57
CA ALA A 198 -3.58 11.83 -7.15
C ALA A 198 -3.96 13.26 -6.72
N GLN A 199 -4.92 13.36 -5.81
CA GLN A 199 -5.30 14.62 -5.19
C GLN A 199 -4.79 14.66 -3.76
N LEU A 200 -3.90 15.61 -3.45
CA LEU A 200 -3.48 15.92 -2.09
C LEU A 200 -4.28 17.12 -1.58
N ARG A 201 -4.85 17.01 -0.37
CA ARG A 201 -5.55 18.12 0.28
C ARG A 201 -4.70 18.65 1.42
N VAL A 202 -4.45 19.96 1.43
CA VAL A 202 -3.65 20.63 2.45
C VAL A 202 -4.46 21.78 3.04
N ALA A 203 -4.43 21.93 4.36
CA ALA A 203 -5.03 23.06 5.04
C ALA A 203 -3.92 23.97 5.58
N ILE A 204 -3.97 25.27 5.25
CA ILE A 204 -2.94 26.25 5.67
C ILE A 204 -3.57 27.54 6.21
N PRO A 205 -2.86 28.32 7.04
CA PRO A 205 -3.41 29.56 7.61
C PRO A 205 -3.55 30.72 6.62
N ASP A 206 -2.66 30.83 5.62
CA ASP A 206 -2.63 31.95 4.67
C ASP A 206 -2.62 31.45 3.22
N VAL A 207 -3.81 31.16 2.71
CA VAL A 207 -4.05 30.64 1.37
C VAL A 207 -3.64 31.63 0.28
N LEU A 208 -3.88 32.94 0.47
CA LEU A 208 -3.58 33.95 -0.56
C LEU A 208 -2.09 34.21 -0.70
N ALA A 209 -1.33 34.27 0.39
CA ALA A 209 0.12 34.41 0.32
C ALA A 209 0.78 33.17 -0.30
N ALA A 210 0.31 31.97 0.07
CA ALA A 210 0.78 30.72 -0.52
C ALA A 210 0.51 30.65 -2.03
N TRP A 211 -0.69 31.04 -2.47
CA TRP A 211 -1.02 31.11 -3.90
C TRP A 211 -0.07 32.04 -4.67
N LYS A 212 0.17 33.26 -4.17
CA LYS A 212 1.08 34.22 -4.82
C LYS A 212 2.48 33.66 -4.97
N ARG A 213 2.99 32.99 -3.93
CA ARG A 213 4.31 32.33 -3.95
C ARG A 213 4.38 31.23 -5.00
N LEU A 214 3.40 30.32 -5.02
CA LEU A 214 3.38 29.17 -5.92
C LEU A 214 3.14 29.57 -7.39
N ARG A 215 2.34 30.60 -7.64
CA ARG A 215 2.21 31.18 -8.97
C ARG A 215 3.52 31.79 -9.46
N GLY A 216 4.28 32.44 -8.58
CA GLY A 216 5.62 32.95 -8.89
C GLY A 216 6.63 31.86 -9.28
N MET A 217 6.37 30.61 -8.90
CA MET A 217 7.18 29.42 -9.26
C MET A 217 6.75 28.78 -10.58
N GLY A 218 5.74 29.33 -11.27
CA GLY A 218 5.29 28.83 -12.58
C GLY A 218 4.48 27.54 -12.52
N PHE A 219 3.72 27.32 -11.43
CA PHE A 219 2.73 26.23 -11.36
C PHE A 219 1.37 26.66 -11.91
N ASP A 220 0.71 25.76 -12.61
CA ASP A 220 -0.65 25.96 -13.13
C ASP A 220 -1.69 25.70 -12.02
N GLY A 221 -2.75 26.50 -11.99
CA GLY A 221 -3.80 26.35 -10.99
C GLY A 221 -4.87 27.43 -11.07
N ALA A 222 -5.85 27.36 -10.15
CA ALA A 222 -6.86 28.39 -9.99
C ALA A 222 -7.26 28.57 -8.53
N VAL A 223 -7.63 29.81 -8.21
CA VAL A 223 -8.15 30.24 -6.90
C VAL A 223 -9.67 30.31 -6.97
N GLN A 224 -10.35 29.89 -5.90
CA GLN A 224 -11.80 30.08 -5.77
C GLN A 224 -12.15 31.57 -5.67
N ARG A 225 -13.37 31.93 -6.06
CA ARG A 225 -13.80 33.34 -6.16
C ARG A 225 -13.71 34.11 -4.84
N ASP A 226 -13.83 33.42 -3.71
CA ASP A 226 -13.75 33.98 -2.37
C ASP A 226 -12.32 34.05 -1.81
N GLY A 227 -11.33 33.50 -2.52
CA GLY A 227 -9.93 33.43 -2.10
C GLY A 227 -9.66 32.45 -0.95
N GLY A 228 -10.66 31.69 -0.49
CA GLY A 228 -10.56 30.78 0.66
C GLY A 228 -9.93 29.42 0.33
N ALA A 229 -9.79 29.11 -0.97
CA ALA A 229 -9.16 27.90 -1.45
C ALA A 229 -8.55 28.08 -2.84
N PHE A 230 -7.59 27.23 -3.18
CA PHE A 230 -7.08 27.10 -4.55
C PHE A 230 -6.70 25.66 -4.85
N TRP A 231 -6.49 25.37 -6.13
CA TRP A 231 -5.83 24.14 -6.55
C TRP A 231 -4.65 24.46 -7.47
N LEU A 232 -3.67 23.56 -7.46
CA LEU A 232 -2.47 23.62 -8.28
C LEU A 232 -2.17 22.24 -8.86
N GLN A 233 -1.77 22.21 -10.12
CA GLN A 233 -1.11 21.05 -10.71
C GLN A 233 0.40 21.20 -10.50
N ILE A 234 0.95 20.42 -9.56
CA ILE A 234 2.39 20.49 -9.23
C ILE A 234 3.22 19.44 -9.95
N ASP A 235 2.57 18.37 -10.41
CA ASP A 235 3.12 17.31 -11.25
C ASP A 235 2.01 16.81 -12.19
N PRO A 236 2.33 16.22 -13.36
CA PRO A 236 1.33 15.58 -14.21
C PRO A 236 0.42 14.59 -13.47
N TYR A 237 0.91 13.96 -12.41
CA TYR A 237 0.17 12.98 -11.61
C TYR A 237 -0.26 13.49 -10.23
N LEU A 238 -0.08 14.78 -9.93
CA LEU A 238 -0.37 15.34 -8.61
C LEU A 238 -1.03 16.71 -8.69
N ILE A 239 -2.29 16.75 -8.25
CA ILE A 239 -3.05 17.97 -7.99
C ILE A 239 -3.07 18.20 -6.49
N VAL A 240 -2.73 19.41 -6.06
CA VAL A 240 -2.87 19.83 -4.67
C VAL A 240 -4.04 20.78 -4.55
N SER A 241 -4.99 20.48 -3.67
CA SER A 241 -6.06 21.39 -3.29
C SER A 241 -5.76 21.94 -1.89
N VAL A 242 -5.77 23.26 -1.79
CA VAL A 242 -5.39 23.98 -0.58
C VAL A 242 -6.57 24.78 -0.09
N ASN A 243 -6.90 24.61 1.19
CA ASN A 243 -7.98 25.32 1.85
C ASN A 243 -7.45 26.04 3.09
N ASN A 244 -8.21 27.00 3.63
CA ASN A 244 -7.92 27.58 4.93
C ASN A 244 -7.99 26.49 6.02
N ALA A 245 -7.01 26.47 6.91
CA ALA A 245 -7.10 25.72 8.15
C ALA A 245 -8.18 26.34 9.05
N GLU A 246 -9.05 25.50 9.63
CA GLU A 246 -9.89 25.97 10.74
C GLU A 246 -8.98 26.49 11.86
N PRO A 247 -9.32 27.63 12.50
CA PRO A 247 -8.56 28.10 13.64
C PRO A 247 -8.57 27.03 14.73
N PRO A 248 -7.47 26.87 15.49
CA PRO A 248 -7.45 25.90 16.59
C PRO A 248 -8.62 26.18 17.53
N ALA A 249 -9.36 25.12 17.89
CA ALA A 249 -10.38 25.21 18.93
C ALA A 249 -9.71 25.77 20.20
N GLY A 250 -10.18 26.95 20.63
CA GLY A 250 -9.69 27.63 21.83
C GLY A 250 -10.04 26.88 23.11
#